data_AF-A0A097AUH3-F1
#
_entry.id   AF-A0A097AUH3-F1
#
_cell.length_a   1.000
_cell.length_b   1.000
_cell.length_c   1.000
_cell.angle_alpha   90.00
_cell.angle_beta   90.00
_cell.angle_gamma   90.00
#
_symmetry.space_group_name_H-M   'P 1'
#
loop_
_entity.id
_entity.type
_entity.pdbx_description
1 polymer ?
#
loop_
_entity_poly.entity_id
_entity_poly.type
_entity_poly.pdbx_seq_one_letter_code
_entity_poly.pdbx_strand_id
1 'polypeptide(L)'
;MRNYECKLQIVTPIIMGGARKNSLELREQSINGILRWWFRFYGGLKYQDLQDLQKRESEVFGSTNRAKRFYIRILQKPQSTEKAYLCMNDRRKKGENGAVANYNERVRISYAPNQEFILNFRFMPHFLKEYEKDFKNSILCLSLFGGIGARWRRGFGSIVVEEFILCGEELEEIKKEINEKLMELNIQRDVSKIKPLQEFINFTNTKIFLIKPKNEFWNSYESAMNDLRDNLYRALKHELKTSEVSYSPKGSKRKTSPLIIQIKKNAKNHYFGVILVWQEWPQKKPVEDFLTKLKKYEFIEINPPGE
;
A
#
# COMPACT_ATOMS: atom_id res chain seq x y z
N MET A 1 -19.18 9.98 -22.48
CA MET A 1 -18.02 9.81 -21.56
C MET A 1 -18.49 9.02 -20.35
N ARG A 2 -17.66 8.14 -19.80
CA ARG A 2 -18.00 7.34 -18.60
C ARG A 2 -17.35 7.95 -17.37
N ASN A 3 -18.03 7.95 -16.23
CA ASN A 3 -17.47 8.37 -14.94
C ASN A 3 -17.37 7.17 -14.00
N TYR A 4 -16.37 7.18 -13.14
CA TYR A 4 -16.24 6.26 -12.02
C TYR A 4 -15.85 7.06 -10.79
N GLU A 5 -16.77 7.11 -9.82
CA GLU A 5 -16.58 7.84 -8.57
C GLU A 5 -16.15 6.86 -7.49
N CYS A 6 -15.08 7.22 -6.78
CA CYS A 6 -14.58 6.47 -5.65
C CYS A 6 -14.69 7.36 -4.41
N LYS A 7 -15.48 6.91 -3.44
CA LYS A 7 -15.46 7.46 -2.08
C LYS A 7 -14.37 6.75 -1.29
N LEU A 8 -13.43 7.50 -0.74
CA LEU A 8 -12.26 6.96 -0.05
C LEU A 8 -12.23 7.47 1.39
N GLN A 9 -12.06 6.56 2.33
CA GLN A 9 -11.84 6.85 3.74
C GLN A 9 -10.34 6.87 4.05
N ILE A 10 -9.89 7.89 4.78
CA ILE A 10 -8.52 7.98 5.29
C ILE A 10 -8.39 7.14 6.55
N VAL A 11 -7.55 6.10 6.51
CA VAL A 11 -7.27 5.22 7.66
C VAL A 11 -6.07 5.72 8.46
N THR A 12 -5.02 6.18 7.76
CA THR A 12 -3.83 6.76 8.41
C THR A 12 -3.42 8.08 7.74
N PRO A 13 -2.65 8.94 8.42
CA PRO A 13 -2.52 10.33 8.00
C PRO A 13 -1.90 10.45 6.61
N ILE A 14 -2.52 11.23 5.71
CA ILE A 14 -2.00 11.41 4.34
C ILE A 14 -1.03 12.59 4.34
N ILE A 15 0.24 12.30 4.12
CA ILE A 15 1.28 13.31 3.93
C ILE A 15 1.46 13.51 2.43
N MET A 16 0.93 14.59 1.87
CA MET A 16 1.08 14.87 0.43
C MET A 16 1.28 16.36 0.21
N GLY A 17 2.20 16.74 -0.68
CA GLY A 17 2.55 18.14 -0.87
C GLY A 17 3.04 18.49 -2.27
N GLY A 18 2.89 19.77 -2.58
CA GLY A 18 3.25 20.41 -3.84
C GLY A 18 4.74 20.72 -3.99
N ALA A 19 5.05 21.60 -4.94
CA ALA A 19 6.39 22.17 -5.08
C ALA A 19 6.77 23.08 -3.90
N ARG A 20 5.77 23.64 -3.20
CA ARG A 20 5.99 24.44 -1.99
C ARG A 20 6.26 23.51 -0.80
N LYS A 21 7.38 23.76 -0.12
CA LYS A 21 7.74 23.04 1.10
C LYS A 21 6.66 23.26 2.15
N ASN A 22 6.22 22.18 2.80
CA ASN A 22 5.20 22.19 3.87
C ASN A 22 3.77 22.62 3.46
N SER A 23 3.45 22.77 2.16
CA SER A 23 2.06 22.94 1.74
C SER A 23 1.39 21.57 1.61
N LEU A 24 0.35 21.32 2.42
CA LEU A 24 -0.49 20.14 2.30
C LEU A 24 -1.35 20.26 1.03
N GLU A 25 -1.28 19.26 0.15
CA GLU A 25 -2.01 19.26 -1.11
C GLU A 25 -2.33 17.81 -1.51
N LEU A 26 -3.60 17.53 -1.83
CA LEU A 26 -3.99 16.25 -2.42
C LEU A 26 -3.82 16.38 -3.94
N ARG A 27 -2.84 15.66 -4.50
CA ARG A 27 -2.37 15.84 -5.89
C ARG A 27 -2.79 14.70 -6.79
N GLU A 28 -3.45 15.02 -7.89
CA GLU A 28 -3.92 14.04 -8.87
C GLU A 28 -2.74 13.29 -9.52
N GLN A 29 -1.63 13.97 -9.80
CA GLN A 29 -0.47 13.31 -10.41
C GLN A 29 0.18 12.29 -9.46
N SER A 30 0.20 12.59 -8.16
CA SER A 30 0.70 11.66 -7.14
C SER A 30 -0.20 10.43 -7.03
N ILE A 31 -1.52 10.63 -7.04
CA ILE A 31 -2.50 9.53 -7.04
C ILE A 31 -2.32 8.68 -8.32
N ASN A 32 -2.20 9.31 -9.49
CA ASN A 32 -1.96 8.63 -10.76
C ASN A 32 -0.68 7.76 -10.73
N GLY A 33 0.39 8.27 -10.12
CA GLY A 33 1.63 7.52 -9.95
C GLY A 33 1.48 6.29 -9.05
N ILE A 34 0.69 6.39 -7.98
CA ILE A 34 0.39 5.25 -7.10
C ILE A 34 -0.50 4.23 -7.81
N LEU A 35 -1.50 4.66 -8.57
CA LEU A 35 -2.33 3.75 -9.37
C LEU A 35 -1.51 2.99 -10.41
N ARG A 36 -0.56 3.66 -11.09
CA ARG A 36 0.41 2.98 -11.99
C ARG A 36 1.32 2.00 -11.25
N TRP A 37 1.66 2.27 -9.99
CA TRP A 37 2.42 1.33 -9.17
C TRP A 37 1.62 0.06 -8.89
N TRP A 38 0.36 0.20 -8.47
CA TRP A 38 -0.53 -0.94 -8.23
C TRP A 38 -0.93 -1.66 -9.52
N PHE A 39 -1.03 -0.95 -10.65
CA PHE A 39 -1.18 -1.56 -11.97
C PHE A 39 -0.06 -2.54 -12.28
N ARG A 40 1.19 -2.11 -12.07
CA ARG A 40 2.36 -2.98 -12.27
C ARG A 40 2.39 -4.11 -11.24
N PHE A 41 1.98 -3.85 -10.00
CA PHE A 41 1.94 -4.87 -8.95
C PHE A 41 1.03 -6.05 -9.34
N TYR A 42 -0.24 -5.81 -9.69
CA TYR A 42 -1.13 -6.89 -10.14
C TYR A 42 -0.79 -7.34 -11.57
N GLY A 43 -0.20 -6.47 -12.38
CA GLY A 43 0.24 -6.80 -13.74
C GLY A 43 1.24 -7.97 -13.79
N GLY A 44 1.99 -8.21 -12.72
CA GLY A 44 2.83 -9.41 -12.57
C GLY A 44 2.06 -10.74 -12.59
N LEU A 45 0.75 -10.75 -12.32
CA LEU A 45 -0.12 -11.92 -12.48
C LEU A 45 -0.63 -12.08 -13.93
N LYS A 46 -0.61 -11.01 -14.72
CA LYS A 46 -1.32 -10.93 -16.00
C LYS A 46 -0.38 -10.96 -17.21
N TYR A 47 0.81 -10.39 -17.10
CA TYR A 47 1.77 -10.21 -18.20
C TYR A 47 3.05 -11.00 -17.93
N GLN A 48 3.60 -11.63 -18.98
CA GLN A 48 4.77 -12.51 -18.88
C GLN A 48 6.09 -11.78 -19.15
N ASP A 49 6.05 -10.72 -19.94
CA ASP A 49 7.22 -9.90 -20.24
C ASP A 49 6.95 -8.42 -19.95
N LEU A 50 8.05 -7.69 -19.78
CA LEU A 50 8.03 -6.29 -19.42
C LEU A 50 7.50 -5.40 -20.56
N GLN A 51 7.67 -5.81 -21.82
CA GLN A 51 7.26 -5.00 -22.97
C GLN A 51 5.73 -4.97 -23.06
N ASP A 52 5.07 -6.11 -22.90
CA ASP A 52 3.61 -6.21 -22.89
C ASP A 52 2.98 -5.44 -21.71
N LEU A 53 3.57 -5.56 -20.52
CA LEU A 53 3.13 -4.80 -19.35
C LEU A 53 3.24 -3.29 -19.60
N GLN A 54 4.39 -2.83 -20.11
CA GLN A 54 4.63 -1.40 -20.40
C GLN A 54 3.71 -0.89 -21.50
N LYS A 55 3.50 -1.68 -22.56
CA LYS A 55 2.56 -1.38 -23.63
C LYS A 55 1.19 -1.16 -23.02
N ARG A 56 0.67 -2.10 -22.22
CA ARG A 56 -0.63 -1.95 -21.56
C ARG A 56 -0.69 -0.74 -20.63
N GLU A 57 0.32 -0.53 -19.78
CA GLU A 57 0.38 0.62 -18.88
C GLU A 57 0.25 1.94 -19.66
N SER A 58 0.92 2.04 -20.82
CA SER A 58 0.82 3.19 -21.73
C SER A 58 -0.58 3.37 -22.29
N GLU A 59 -1.32 2.29 -22.55
CA GLU A 59 -2.69 2.37 -23.05
C GLU A 59 -3.69 2.87 -22.01
N VAL A 60 -3.53 2.43 -20.76
CA VAL A 60 -4.39 2.78 -19.64
C VAL A 60 -4.04 4.15 -19.08
N PHE A 61 -2.77 4.41 -18.77
CA PHE A 61 -2.32 5.58 -18.03
C PHE A 61 -1.62 6.65 -18.89
N GLY A 62 -1.35 6.35 -20.15
CA GLY A 62 -0.52 7.18 -21.01
C GLY A 62 0.98 6.98 -20.79
N SER A 63 1.77 7.59 -21.66
CA SER A 63 3.23 7.65 -21.67
C SER A 63 3.68 8.99 -22.28
N THR A 64 4.99 9.18 -22.48
CA THR A 64 5.52 10.33 -23.20
C THR A 64 5.00 10.41 -24.64
N ASN A 65 4.72 9.26 -25.26
CA ASN A 65 4.31 9.15 -26.66
C ASN A 65 2.79 8.92 -26.81
N ARG A 66 2.05 8.78 -25.70
CA ARG A 66 0.60 8.53 -25.71
C ARG A 66 -0.07 9.32 -24.60
N ALA A 67 -0.91 10.28 -24.96
CA ALA A 67 -1.67 11.04 -23.97
C ALA A 67 -2.58 10.13 -23.13
N LYS A 68 -2.68 10.46 -21.84
CA LYS A 68 -3.60 9.84 -20.89
C LYS A 68 -5.05 10.08 -21.33
N ARG A 69 -5.87 9.03 -21.39
CA ARG A 69 -7.26 9.06 -21.88
C ARG A 69 -8.32 9.13 -20.77
N PHE A 70 -7.95 9.65 -19.61
CA PHE A 70 -8.87 9.91 -18.50
C PHE A 70 -8.44 11.12 -17.68
N TYR A 71 -9.40 11.73 -17.00
CA TYR A 71 -9.16 12.81 -16.04
C TYR A 71 -9.40 12.32 -14.62
N ILE A 72 -8.63 12.84 -13.66
CA ILE A 72 -8.87 12.67 -12.24
C ILE A 72 -9.37 14.02 -11.73
N ARG A 73 -10.48 14.03 -11.00
CA ARG A 73 -10.99 15.21 -10.31
C ARG A 73 -11.23 14.86 -8.85
N ILE A 74 -10.87 15.78 -7.95
CA ILE A 74 -11.22 15.67 -6.54
C ILE A 74 -12.55 16.40 -6.37
N LEU A 75 -13.65 15.66 -6.19
CA LEU A 75 -14.98 16.24 -6.01
C LEU A 75 -15.19 16.74 -4.59
N GLN A 76 -14.62 16.04 -3.61
CA GLN A 76 -14.65 16.40 -2.20
C GLN A 76 -13.24 16.25 -1.62
N LYS A 77 -12.74 17.30 -0.97
CA LYS A 77 -11.42 17.29 -0.30
C LYS A 77 -11.56 17.01 1.20
N PRO A 78 -10.59 16.30 1.80
CA PRO A 78 -10.49 16.24 3.25
C PRO A 78 -10.21 17.64 3.83
N GLN A 79 -10.84 17.95 4.95
CA GLN A 79 -10.80 19.27 5.60
C GLN A 79 -9.90 19.27 6.84
N SER A 80 -9.94 18.20 7.63
CA SER A 80 -9.18 18.13 8.88
C SER A 80 -7.71 17.85 8.62
N THR A 81 -6.84 18.55 9.35
CA THR A 81 -5.38 18.38 9.25
C THR A 81 -4.78 18.14 10.62
N GLU A 82 -3.65 17.46 10.65
CA GLU A 82 -2.91 17.19 11.88
C GLU A 82 -1.41 17.10 11.63
N LYS A 83 -0.66 16.86 12.71
CA LYS A 83 0.78 16.61 12.67
C LYS A 83 1.07 15.11 12.52
N ALA A 84 1.68 14.72 11.41
CA ALA A 84 2.21 13.38 11.21
C ALA A 84 3.69 13.30 11.59
N TYR A 85 4.02 12.42 12.54
CA TYR A 85 5.39 12.14 12.96
C TYR A 85 6.01 11.04 12.09
N LEU A 86 6.97 11.40 11.24
CA LEU A 86 7.43 10.61 10.10
C LEU A 86 8.10 9.28 10.45
N CYS A 87 8.45 9.08 11.72
CA CYS A 87 9.06 7.87 12.26
C CYS A 87 7.98 6.88 12.76
N MET A 88 6.94 6.64 11.96
CA MET A 88 5.80 5.76 12.29
C MET A 88 5.13 6.18 13.61
N ASN A 89 4.69 7.44 13.67
CA ASN A 89 4.03 8.06 14.83
C ASN A 89 4.92 8.15 16.10
N ASP A 90 6.25 8.01 15.98
CA ASP A 90 7.12 8.17 17.15
C ASP A 90 7.27 9.64 17.54
N ARG A 91 6.88 9.95 18.77
CA ARG A 91 6.88 11.29 19.36
C ARG A 91 7.94 11.46 20.44
N ARG A 92 8.82 10.48 20.64
CA ARG A 92 9.86 10.54 21.67
C ARG A 92 10.95 11.57 21.35
N LYS A 93 11.46 12.21 22.38
CA LYS A 93 12.71 12.98 22.36
C LYS A 93 13.90 12.05 22.56
N LYS A 94 15.10 12.49 22.15
CA LYS A 94 16.34 11.76 22.40
C LYS A 94 16.49 11.49 23.90
N GLY A 95 16.79 10.25 24.26
CA GLY A 95 16.93 9.78 25.64
C GLY A 95 15.66 9.15 26.23
N GLU A 96 14.47 9.51 25.74
CA GLU A 96 13.22 8.92 26.23
C GLU A 96 13.08 7.47 25.79
N ASN A 97 12.98 6.53 26.75
CA ASN A 97 12.79 5.09 26.49
C ASN A 97 13.75 4.55 25.39
N GLY A 98 15.03 4.94 25.47
CA GLY A 98 16.08 4.49 24.55
C GLY A 98 16.06 5.14 23.15
N ALA A 99 15.30 6.23 22.95
CA ALA A 99 15.28 6.94 21.68
C ALA A 99 16.64 7.59 21.37
N VAL A 100 17.24 7.22 20.23
CA VAL A 100 18.56 7.72 19.79
C VAL A 100 18.52 9.09 19.10
N ALA A 101 17.34 9.64 18.84
CA ALA A 101 17.14 10.92 18.15
C ALA A 101 15.83 11.60 18.58
N ASN A 102 15.70 12.89 18.31
CA ASN A 102 14.45 13.65 18.49
C ASN A 102 13.47 13.30 17.37
N TYR A 103 12.61 12.30 17.61
CA TYR A 103 11.60 11.89 16.63
C TYR A 103 10.42 12.86 16.57
N ASN A 104 10.12 13.52 17.70
CA ASN A 104 9.12 14.59 17.81
C ASN A 104 9.36 15.78 16.85
N GLU A 105 10.61 16.04 16.46
CA GLU A 105 10.98 17.12 15.53
C GLU A 105 10.79 16.71 14.05
N ARG A 106 10.65 15.41 13.77
CA ARG A 106 10.48 14.87 12.41
C ARG A 106 9.01 14.84 12.03
N VAL A 107 8.41 16.02 11.88
CA VAL A 107 6.97 16.21 11.70
C VAL A 107 6.63 16.85 10.35
N ARG A 108 5.46 16.52 9.80
CA ARG A 108 4.83 17.23 8.67
C ARG A 108 3.34 17.42 8.93
N ILE A 109 2.75 18.44 8.30
CA ILE A 109 1.31 18.58 8.22
C ILE A 109 0.76 17.50 7.29
N SER A 110 -0.36 16.89 7.67
CA SER A 110 -1.06 15.82 6.93
C SER A 110 -2.57 16.03 6.97
N TYR A 111 -3.30 15.39 6.06
CA TYR A 111 -4.74 15.19 6.26
C TYR A 111 -4.95 14.15 7.35
N ALA A 112 -5.82 14.48 8.31
CA ALA A 112 -6.11 13.62 9.45
C ALA A 112 -6.87 12.35 9.02
N PRO A 113 -6.77 11.24 9.77
CA PRO A 113 -7.59 10.05 9.57
C PRO A 113 -9.07 10.26 9.88
N ASN A 114 -9.88 9.23 9.62
CA ASN A 114 -11.33 9.18 9.94
C ASN A 114 -12.16 10.25 9.23
N GLN A 115 -11.72 10.68 8.06
CA GLN A 115 -12.50 11.53 7.15
C GLN A 115 -12.48 10.94 5.74
N GLU A 116 -13.35 11.46 4.89
CA GLU A 116 -13.55 10.96 3.53
C GLU A 116 -13.17 12.01 2.50
N PHE A 117 -12.87 11.54 1.30
CA PHE A 117 -12.72 12.35 0.10
C PHE A 117 -13.22 11.58 -1.12
N ILE A 118 -13.60 12.30 -2.18
CA ILE A 118 -14.18 11.69 -3.37
C ILE A 118 -13.30 12.01 -4.57
N LEU A 119 -12.88 10.94 -5.27
CA LEU A 119 -12.22 11.04 -6.56
C LEU A 119 -13.20 10.64 -7.66
N ASN A 120 -13.24 11.44 -8.72
CA ASN A 120 -13.97 11.11 -9.94
C ASN A 120 -12.98 10.88 -11.08
N PHE A 121 -13.08 9.71 -11.71
CA PHE A 121 -12.34 9.32 -12.89
C PHE A 121 -13.25 9.43 -14.11
N ARG A 122 -12.96 10.38 -14.99
CA ARG A 122 -13.70 10.58 -16.24
C ARG A 122 -12.94 9.95 -17.40
N PHE A 123 -13.47 8.86 -17.94
CA PHE A 123 -12.91 8.14 -19.08
C PHE A 123 -13.40 8.73 -20.42
N MET A 124 -12.45 8.99 -21.33
CA MET A 124 -12.75 9.45 -22.69
C MET A 124 -13.48 8.38 -23.51
N PRO A 125 -14.20 8.74 -24.59
CA PRO A 125 -14.98 7.77 -25.38
C PRO A 125 -14.17 6.54 -25.84
N HIS A 126 -12.94 6.76 -26.30
CA HIS A 126 -12.01 5.72 -26.79
C HIS A 126 -11.22 4.99 -25.68
N PHE A 127 -11.65 5.10 -24.43
CA PHE A 127 -11.06 4.37 -23.32
C PHE A 127 -11.76 3.01 -23.20
N LEU A 128 -11.15 1.94 -23.68
CA LEU A 128 -11.79 0.64 -23.79
C LEU A 128 -12.25 0.09 -22.44
N LYS A 129 -13.30 -0.75 -22.44
CA LYS A 129 -13.84 -1.36 -21.22
C LYS A 129 -12.82 -2.22 -20.47
N GLU A 130 -11.93 -2.86 -21.21
CA GLU A 130 -10.81 -3.60 -20.64
C GLU A 130 -9.76 -2.72 -19.95
N TYR A 131 -9.53 -1.48 -20.42
CA TYR A 131 -8.68 -0.50 -19.74
C TYR A 131 -9.35 0.00 -18.44
N GLU A 132 -10.66 0.17 -18.46
CA GLU A 132 -11.46 0.50 -17.28
C GLU A 132 -11.36 -0.59 -16.22
N LYS A 133 -11.44 -1.87 -16.64
CA LYS A 133 -11.24 -3.01 -15.75
C LYS A 133 -9.84 -3.01 -15.13
N ASP A 134 -8.80 -2.87 -15.95
CA ASP A 134 -7.41 -2.80 -15.49
C ASP A 134 -7.17 -1.63 -14.51
N PHE A 135 -7.79 -0.49 -14.81
CA PHE A 135 -7.74 0.68 -13.94
C PHE A 135 -8.43 0.42 -12.59
N LYS A 136 -9.62 -0.18 -12.57
CA LYS A 136 -10.33 -0.55 -11.35
C LYS A 136 -9.59 -1.61 -10.53
N ASN A 137 -8.95 -2.59 -11.18
CA ASN A 137 -8.07 -3.55 -10.51
C ASN A 137 -6.91 -2.85 -9.77
N SER A 138 -6.36 -1.77 -10.34
CA SER A 138 -5.33 -0.96 -9.67
C SER A 138 -5.87 -0.28 -8.41
N ILE A 139 -7.13 0.17 -8.43
CA ILE A 139 -7.80 0.79 -7.28
C ILE A 139 -8.11 -0.25 -6.21
N LEU A 140 -8.56 -1.44 -6.61
CA LEU A 140 -8.77 -2.57 -5.70
C LEU A 140 -7.48 -2.89 -4.94
N CYS A 141 -6.36 -3.12 -5.63
CA CYS A 141 -5.10 -3.43 -4.97
C CYS A 141 -4.60 -2.27 -4.07
N LEU A 142 -4.79 -1.01 -4.49
CA LEU A 142 -4.50 0.14 -3.64
C LEU A 142 -5.34 0.13 -2.36
N SER A 143 -6.64 -0.15 -2.47
CA SER A 143 -7.57 -0.21 -1.34
C SER A 143 -7.22 -1.33 -0.37
N LEU A 144 -6.86 -2.52 -0.88
CA LEU A 144 -6.54 -3.67 -0.03
C LEU A 144 -5.16 -3.56 0.61
N PHE A 145 -4.14 -3.14 -0.16
CA PHE A 145 -2.74 -3.35 0.21
C PHE A 145 -1.88 -2.08 0.24
N GLY A 146 -2.44 -0.93 -0.11
CA GLY A 146 -1.66 0.29 -0.33
C GLY A 146 -2.11 1.53 0.43
N GLY A 147 -1.45 2.63 0.10
CA GLY A 147 -1.77 3.96 0.58
C GLY A 147 -1.23 5.01 -0.40
N ILE A 148 -1.53 6.27 -0.14
CA ILE A 148 -1.12 7.41 -0.97
C ILE A 148 -0.26 8.39 -0.19
N GLY A 149 0.56 9.16 -0.91
CA GLY A 149 1.42 10.18 -0.31
C GLY A 149 2.76 9.65 0.20
N ALA A 150 3.47 10.49 0.95
CA ALA A 150 4.78 10.19 1.48
C ALA A 150 4.70 9.11 2.57
N ARG A 151 5.74 8.26 2.62
CA ARG A 151 5.87 7.19 3.62
C ARG A 151 4.73 6.17 3.58
N TRP A 152 4.00 6.08 2.47
CA TRP A 152 2.89 5.14 2.36
C TRP A 152 3.33 3.71 2.70
N ARG A 153 4.49 3.27 2.21
CA ARG A 153 5.10 1.96 2.53
C ARG A 153 5.49 1.72 4.00
N ARG A 154 5.25 2.68 4.89
CA ARG A 154 5.58 2.66 6.33
C ARG A 154 4.37 3.03 7.18
N GLY A 155 3.18 2.63 6.75
CA GLY A 155 1.92 2.77 7.50
C GLY A 155 1.18 4.09 7.30
N PHE A 156 1.72 5.07 6.57
CA PHE A 156 1.04 6.36 6.33
C PHE A 156 0.12 6.33 5.11
N GLY A 157 -0.81 7.27 5.06
CA GLY A 157 -1.72 7.48 3.94
C GLY A 157 -2.51 6.27 3.48
N SER A 158 -2.72 5.30 4.36
CA SER A 158 -3.58 4.17 4.09
C SER A 158 -5.01 4.67 3.91
N ILE A 159 -5.66 4.12 2.89
CA ILE A 159 -7.03 4.46 2.51
C ILE A 159 -7.84 3.19 2.29
N VAL A 160 -9.15 3.29 2.41
CA VAL A 160 -10.10 2.25 2.01
C VAL A 160 -11.11 2.88 1.07
N VAL A 161 -11.37 2.23 -0.07
CA VAL A 161 -12.43 2.61 -1.00
C VAL A 161 -13.72 1.93 -0.52
N GLU A 162 -14.82 2.68 -0.46
CA GLU A 162 -16.11 2.21 0.07
C GLU A 162 -16.58 0.91 -0.60
N GLU A 163 -16.43 0.80 -1.92
CA GLU A 163 -16.73 -0.40 -2.73
C GLU A 163 -15.96 -1.66 -2.26
N PHE A 164 -14.80 -1.49 -1.63
CA PHE A 164 -13.90 -2.57 -1.24
C PHE A 164 -13.70 -2.66 0.28
N ILE A 165 -14.63 -2.11 1.07
CA ILE A 165 -14.65 -2.32 2.52
C ILE A 165 -14.72 -3.82 2.82
N LEU A 166 -14.01 -4.20 3.87
CA LEU A 166 -13.97 -5.56 4.40
C LEU A 166 -14.85 -5.63 5.64
N CYS A 167 -15.64 -6.69 5.79
CA CYS A 167 -16.62 -6.84 6.87
C CYS A 167 -16.18 -7.83 7.95
N GLY A 168 -15.28 -8.76 7.61
CA GLY A 168 -14.80 -9.82 8.48
C GLY A 168 -14.35 -9.33 9.85
N GLU A 169 -14.76 -10.06 10.88
CA GLU A 169 -14.51 -9.74 12.28
C GLU A 169 -13.29 -10.49 12.82
N GLU A 170 -12.85 -11.54 12.13
CA GLU A 170 -11.61 -12.26 12.35
C GLU A 170 -10.68 -12.19 11.14
N LEU A 171 -9.37 -12.42 11.33
CA LEU A 171 -8.42 -12.32 10.22
C LEU A 171 -8.68 -13.37 9.13
N GLU A 172 -9.18 -14.56 9.46
CA GLU A 172 -9.47 -15.58 8.47
C GLU A 172 -10.69 -15.22 7.60
N GLU A 173 -11.68 -14.52 8.17
CA GLU A 173 -12.81 -13.95 7.42
C GLU A 173 -12.34 -12.82 6.49
N ILE A 174 -11.50 -11.92 7.01
CA ILE A 174 -10.89 -10.84 6.23
C ILE A 174 -10.06 -11.42 5.07
N LYS A 175 -9.27 -12.46 5.33
CA LYS A 175 -8.50 -13.18 4.30
C LYS A 175 -9.42 -13.77 3.23
N LYS A 176 -10.51 -14.42 3.64
CA LYS A 176 -11.51 -14.99 2.71
C LYS A 176 -12.09 -13.90 1.81
N GLU A 177 -12.55 -12.78 2.37
CA GLU A 177 -13.08 -11.66 1.58
C GLU A 177 -12.04 -11.06 0.63
N ILE A 178 -10.80 -10.92 1.08
CA ILE A 178 -9.70 -10.46 0.21
C ILE A 178 -9.53 -11.45 -0.95
N ASN A 179 -9.43 -12.74 -0.68
CA ASN A 179 -9.26 -13.76 -1.72
C ASN A 179 -10.42 -13.73 -2.73
N GLU A 180 -11.67 -13.62 -2.27
CA GLU A 180 -12.85 -13.49 -3.13
C GLU A 180 -12.75 -12.25 -4.04
N LYS A 181 -12.40 -11.08 -3.48
CA LYS A 181 -12.19 -9.86 -4.28
C LYS A 181 -11.03 -10.01 -5.27
N LEU A 182 -9.97 -10.73 -4.90
CA LEU A 182 -8.84 -10.97 -5.80
C LEU A 182 -9.19 -11.92 -6.95
N MET A 183 -10.16 -12.83 -6.79
CA MET A 183 -10.66 -13.66 -7.91
C MET A 183 -11.27 -12.80 -9.03
N GLU A 184 -11.82 -11.62 -8.72
CA GLU A 184 -12.39 -10.69 -9.71
C GLU A 184 -11.34 -10.09 -10.66
N LEU A 185 -10.05 -10.14 -10.29
CA LEU A 185 -8.94 -9.69 -11.13
C LEU A 185 -8.93 -10.43 -12.49
N ASN A 186 -9.69 -11.53 -12.64
CA ASN A 186 -9.95 -12.22 -13.90
C ASN A 186 -8.65 -12.61 -14.60
N ILE A 187 -7.73 -13.16 -13.81
CA ILE A 187 -6.48 -13.72 -14.29
C ILE A 187 -6.83 -15.06 -14.93
N GLN A 188 -7.26 -15.02 -16.20
CA GLN A 188 -7.41 -16.21 -17.01
C GLN A 188 -6.02 -16.70 -17.39
N ARG A 189 -5.32 -17.44 -16.51
CA ARG A 189 -4.18 -18.31 -16.87
C ARG A 189 -3.66 -19.07 -15.66
N ASP A 190 -3.09 -20.22 -15.98
CA ASP A 190 -2.26 -21.05 -15.11
C ASP A 190 -1.01 -20.26 -14.69
N VAL A 191 -1.03 -19.72 -13.46
CA VAL A 191 0.04 -18.89 -12.88
C VAL A 191 1.36 -19.66 -12.83
N SER A 192 1.32 -21.00 -12.80
CA SER A 192 2.48 -21.87 -12.79
C SER A 192 3.38 -21.76 -14.04
N LYS A 193 2.86 -21.21 -15.15
CA LYS A 193 3.59 -21.04 -16.42
C LYS A 193 4.18 -19.64 -16.63
N ILE A 194 3.97 -18.71 -15.68
CA ILE A 194 4.50 -17.36 -15.77
C ILE A 194 5.94 -17.36 -15.23
N LYS A 195 6.92 -17.02 -16.08
CA LYS A 195 8.21 -16.59 -15.54
C LYS A 195 7.97 -15.30 -14.78
N PRO A 196 8.23 -15.22 -13.47
CA PRO A 196 7.94 -14.02 -12.70
C PRO A 196 8.74 -12.85 -13.27
N LEU A 197 8.10 -11.69 -13.41
CA LEU A 197 8.83 -10.43 -13.61
C LEU A 197 9.65 -10.19 -12.34
N GLN A 198 10.93 -10.54 -12.34
CA GLN A 198 11.78 -10.47 -11.13
C GLN A 198 12.38 -9.08 -10.90
N GLU A 199 12.25 -8.16 -11.87
CA GLU A 199 12.93 -6.86 -11.83
C GLU A 199 12.33 -5.87 -10.82
N PHE A 200 11.11 -6.11 -10.35
CA PHE A 200 10.40 -5.22 -9.42
C PHE A 200 9.39 -5.97 -8.53
N ILE A 201 8.97 -5.31 -7.44
CA ILE A 201 7.93 -5.82 -6.53
C ILE A 201 6.59 -5.95 -7.28
N ASN A 202 6.05 -7.16 -7.35
CA ASN A 202 4.75 -7.46 -7.91
C ASN A 202 4.11 -8.64 -7.16
N PHE A 203 2.89 -9.00 -7.54
CA PHE A 203 2.11 -10.01 -6.83
C PHE A 203 2.80 -11.40 -6.82
N THR A 204 3.41 -11.84 -7.93
CA THR A 204 3.97 -13.21 -8.03
C THR A 204 5.28 -13.38 -7.26
N ASN A 205 5.93 -12.28 -6.89
CA ASN A 205 7.17 -12.30 -6.11
C ASN A 205 7.04 -11.60 -4.75
N THR A 206 5.83 -11.53 -4.20
CA THR A 206 5.57 -10.85 -2.93
C THR A 206 4.62 -11.68 -2.07
N LYS A 207 5.07 -12.07 -0.88
CA LYS A 207 4.18 -12.63 0.13
C LYS A 207 3.45 -11.50 0.85
N ILE A 208 2.15 -11.70 1.08
CA ILE A 208 1.29 -10.72 1.74
C ILE A 208 0.73 -11.36 3.01
N PHE A 209 0.96 -10.72 4.14
CA PHE A 209 0.47 -11.18 5.44
C PHE A 209 -0.49 -10.18 6.04
N LEU A 210 -1.57 -10.69 6.61
CA LEU A 210 -2.39 -9.98 7.57
C LEU A 210 -1.83 -10.23 8.97
N ILE A 211 -1.83 -9.19 9.81
CA ILE A 211 -1.33 -9.27 11.19
C ILE A 211 -2.28 -8.53 12.13
N LYS A 212 -2.56 -9.13 13.30
CA LYS A 212 -3.15 -8.48 14.48
C LYS A 212 -2.56 -9.04 15.78
N PRO A 213 -2.69 -8.37 16.93
CA PRO A 213 -2.45 -9.02 18.22
C PRO A 213 -3.39 -10.21 18.39
N LYS A 214 -2.92 -11.31 19.00
CA LYS A 214 -3.72 -12.56 19.10
C LYS A 214 -5.08 -12.40 19.77
N ASN A 215 -5.16 -11.52 20.76
CA ASN A 215 -6.34 -11.42 21.62
C ASN A 215 -7.39 -10.46 21.06
N GLU A 216 -6.97 -9.42 20.36
CA GLU A 216 -7.86 -8.37 19.88
C GLU A 216 -7.24 -7.62 18.70
N PHE A 217 -8.08 -7.06 17.84
CA PHE A 217 -7.64 -6.09 16.85
C PHE A 217 -7.20 -4.79 17.54
N TRP A 218 -6.35 -4.02 16.86
CA TRP A 218 -6.10 -2.66 17.33
C TRP A 218 -7.37 -1.82 17.17
N ASN A 219 -7.64 -0.95 18.16
CA ASN A 219 -8.81 -0.07 18.19
C ASN A 219 -8.59 1.31 17.54
N SER A 220 -7.35 1.61 17.13
CA SER A 220 -6.98 2.87 16.48
C SER A 220 -5.80 2.64 15.54
N TYR A 221 -5.64 3.55 14.58
CA TYR A 221 -4.49 3.49 13.71
C TYR A 221 -3.18 3.80 14.46
N GLU A 222 -3.24 4.64 15.50
CA GLU A 222 -2.09 5.02 16.30
C GLU A 222 -1.56 3.84 17.11
N SER A 223 -2.44 3.06 17.74
CA SER A 223 -2.03 1.86 18.49
C SER A 223 -1.42 0.83 17.54
N ALA A 224 -2.05 0.57 16.39
CA ALA A 224 -1.49 -0.29 15.35
C ALA A 224 -0.12 0.21 14.86
N MET A 225 0.01 1.50 14.56
CA MET A 225 1.26 2.07 14.04
C MET A 225 2.39 2.05 15.08
N ASN A 226 2.08 2.35 16.34
CA ASN A 226 3.04 2.31 17.43
C ASN A 226 3.56 0.89 17.67
N ASP A 227 2.64 -0.07 17.69
CA ASP A 227 2.95 -1.48 17.90
C ASP A 227 3.80 -2.05 16.74
N LEU A 228 3.35 -1.88 15.50
CA LEU A 228 4.09 -2.30 14.31
C LEU A 228 5.44 -1.58 14.16
N ARG A 229 5.57 -0.33 14.64
CA ARG A 229 6.86 0.37 14.65
C ARG A 229 7.86 -0.34 15.55
N ASP A 230 7.49 -0.59 16.79
CA ASP A 230 8.43 -1.04 17.81
C ASP A 230 8.66 -2.56 17.75
N ASN A 231 7.58 -3.34 17.63
CA ASN A 231 7.62 -4.80 17.74
C ASN A 231 7.78 -5.53 16.40
N LEU A 232 7.53 -4.86 15.27
CA LEU A 232 7.79 -5.43 13.93
C LEU A 232 8.96 -4.72 13.25
N TYR A 233 8.81 -3.44 12.89
CA TYR A 233 9.79 -2.75 12.05
C TYR A 233 11.15 -2.56 12.73
N ARG A 234 11.19 -2.07 13.97
CA ARG A 234 12.44 -1.84 14.71
C ARG A 234 13.06 -3.12 15.22
N ALA A 235 12.25 -4.04 15.74
CA ALA A 235 12.70 -5.37 16.12
C ALA A 235 13.35 -6.11 14.93
N LEU A 236 12.73 -6.06 13.74
CA LEU A 236 13.32 -6.63 12.53
C LEU A 236 14.65 -5.95 12.16
N LYS A 237 14.74 -4.62 12.23
CA LYS A 237 16.01 -3.91 11.97
C LYS A 237 17.13 -4.34 12.92
N HIS A 238 16.78 -4.58 14.18
CA HIS A 238 17.72 -5.07 15.18
C HIS A 238 18.18 -6.49 14.84
N GLU A 239 17.26 -7.41 14.51
CA GLU A 239 17.58 -8.78 14.08
C GLU A 239 18.50 -8.78 12.85
N LEU A 240 18.20 -7.95 11.86
CA LEU A 240 18.98 -7.80 10.63
C LEU A 240 20.27 -6.98 10.80
N LYS A 241 20.53 -6.44 12.00
CA LYS A 241 21.66 -5.55 12.30
C LYS A 241 21.81 -4.40 11.28
N THR A 242 20.69 -3.79 10.89
CA THR A 242 20.64 -2.72 9.89
C THR A 242 20.00 -1.44 10.43
N SER A 243 20.47 -0.28 9.96
CA SER A 243 19.85 1.02 10.30
C SER A 243 18.54 1.26 9.55
N GLU A 244 18.36 0.62 8.38
CA GLU A 244 17.18 0.73 7.54
C GLU A 244 16.84 -0.57 6.79
N VAL A 245 15.54 -0.86 6.67
CA VAL A 245 15.04 -1.94 5.80
C VAL A 245 14.93 -1.40 4.38
N SER A 246 16.04 -1.41 3.65
CA SER A 246 16.10 -0.96 2.26
C SER A 246 16.88 -1.94 1.39
N TYR A 247 16.63 -1.88 0.08
CA TYR A 247 17.34 -2.65 -0.92
C TYR A 247 17.83 -1.72 -2.02
N SER A 248 19.07 -1.90 -2.46
CA SER A 248 19.61 -1.22 -3.64
C SER A 248 19.95 -2.30 -4.67
N PRO A 249 19.27 -2.35 -5.83
CA PRO A 249 19.68 -3.22 -6.92
C PRO A 249 21.13 -2.95 -7.31
N LYS A 250 21.84 -3.98 -7.78
CA LYS A 250 23.23 -3.82 -8.27
C LYS A 250 23.28 -2.72 -9.34
N GLY A 251 24.21 -1.77 -9.17
CA GLY A 251 24.38 -0.62 -10.08
C GLY A 251 23.42 0.56 -9.85
N SER A 252 22.46 0.46 -8.93
CA SER A 252 21.52 1.55 -8.62
C SER A 252 21.91 2.31 -7.36
N LYS A 253 21.94 3.64 -7.43
CA LYS A 253 22.03 4.52 -6.25
C LYS A 253 20.69 4.67 -5.52
N ARG A 254 19.59 4.18 -6.09
CA ARG A 254 18.24 4.31 -5.53
C ARG A 254 17.92 3.15 -4.60
N LYS A 255 17.55 3.49 -3.36
CA LYS A 255 17.05 2.57 -2.35
C LYS A 255 15.54 2.37 -2.48
N THR A 256 15.08 1.13 -2.53
CA THR A 256 13.68 0.74 -2.46
C THR A 256 13.38 0.10 -1.09
N SER A 257 12.11 0.10 -0.67
CA SER A 257 11.69 -0.62 0.54
C SER A 257 11.18 -1.99 0.13
N PRO A 258 11.90 -3.09 0.44
CA PRO A 258 11.48 -4.45 0.13
C PRO A 258 10.38 -4.98 1.07
N LEU A 259 10.18 -4.28 2.19
CA LEU A 259 9.11 -4.49 3.15
C LEU A 259 8.15 -3.30 3.10
N ILE A 260 6.88 -3.55 2.82
CA ILE A 260 5.79 -2.56 2.88
C ILE A 260 4.93 -2.90 4.08
N ILE A 261 4.63 -1.89 4.90
CA ILE A 261 3.71 -2.00 6.03
C ILE A 261 2.55 -1.04 5.73
N GLN A 262 1.33 -1.55 5.71
CA GLN A 262 0.09 -0.77 5.75
C GLN A 262 -0.69 -1.08 7.03
N ILE A 263 -1.59 -0.18 7.37
CA ILE A 263 -2.60 -0.37 8.42
C ILE A 263 -3.96 -0.19 7.75
N LYS A 264 -4.80 -1.21 7.83
CA LYS A 264 -6.15 -1.22 7.26
C LYS A 264 -7.16 -1.37 8.38
N LYS A 265 -8.44 -1.18 8.05
CA LYS A 265 -9.54 -1.43 8.97
C LYS A 265 -10.72 -2.06 8.26
N ASN A 266 -11.49 -2.84 9.01
CA ASN A 266 -12.78 -3.37 8.55
C ASN A 266 -13.93 -2.36 8.81
N ALA A 267 -15.14 -2.73 8.43
CA ALA A 267 -16.36 -1.94 8.63
C ALA A 267 -16.65 -1.61 10.11
N LYS A 268 -16.18 -2.46 11.04
CA LYS A 268 -16.31 -2.24 12.50
C LYS A 268 -15.23 -1.33 13.10
N ASN A 269 -14.35 -0.76 12.28
CA ASN A 269 -13.17 0.00 12.72
C ASN A 269 -12.19 -0.83 13.56
N HIS A 270 -12.15 -2.15 13.36
CA HIS A 270 -11.05 -2.98 13.84
C HIS A 270 -9.86 -2.79 12.90
N TYR A 271 -8.71 -2.38 13.44
CA TYR A 271 -7.50 -2.12 12.68
C TYR A 271 -6.61 -3.37 12.66
N PHE A 272 -5.99 -3.62 11.51
CA PHE A 272 -5.03 -4.70 11.29
C PHE A 272 -3.89 -4.24 10.37
N GLY A 273 -2.76 -4.92 10.42
CA GLY A 273 -1.62 -4.65 9.56
C GLY A 273 -1.69 -5.48 8.28
N VAL A 274 -1.19 -4.91 7.18
CA VAL A 274 -0.93 -5.64 5.94
C VAL A 274 0.56 -5.50 5.62
N ILE A 275 1.26 -6.62 5.59
CA ILE A 275 2.71 -6.69 5.44
C ILE A 275 3.04 -7.35 4.12
N LEU A 276 3.72 -6.63 3.22
CA LEU A 276 4.18 -7.19 1.96
C LEU A 276 5.69 -7.37 2.02
N VAL A 277 6.14 -8.60 1.78
CA VAL A 277 7.56 -9.00 1.80
C VAL A 277 7.98 -9.43 0.40
N TRP A 278 8.85 -8.63 -0.22
CA TRP A 278 9.39 -8.93 -1.54
C TRP A 278 10.35 -10.13 -1.51
N GLN A 279 10.04 -11.14 -2.32
CA GLN A 279 10.69 -12.45 -2.32
C GLN A 279 11.98 -12.51 -3.14
N GLU A 280 12.35 -11.45 -3.85
CA GLU A 280 13.68 -11.32 -4.46
C GLU A 280 14.66 -10.51 -3.59
N TRP A 281 14.23 -10.11 -2.38
CA TRP A 281 15.11 -9.42 -1.45
C TRP A 281 16.14 -10.40 -0.86
N PRO A 282 17.46 -10.10 -0.89
CA PRO A 282 18.47 -11.01 -0.35
C PRO A 282 18.32 -11.37 1.13
N GLN A 283 17.60 -10.55 1.91
CA GLN A 283 17.33 -10.78 3.34
C GLN A 283 15.97 -11.44 3.59
N LYS A 284 15.30 -11.99 2.58
CA LYS A 284 13.94 -12.58 2.72
C LYS A 284 13.86 -13.65 3.80
N LYS A 285 14.80 -14.60 3.82
CA LYS A 285 14.78 -15.73 4.75
C LYS A 285 14.90 -15.27 6.22
N PRO A 286 15.89 -14.43 6.60
CA PRO A 286 15.91 -13.83 7.93
C PRO A 286 14.63 -13.08 8.33
N VAL A 287 13.96 -12.45 7.37
CA VAL A 287 12.71 -11.72 7.63
C VAL A 287 11.56 -12.68 7.89
N GLU A 288 11.41 -13.71 7.07
CA GLU A 288 10.41 -14.76 7.27
C GLU A 288 10.63 -15.49 8.59
N ASP A 289 11.87 -15.88 8.89
CA ASP A 289 12.24 -16.49 10.17
C ASP A 289 11.87 -15.55 11.34
N PHE A 290 12.13 -14.25 11.22
CA PHE A 290 11.72 -13.27 12.23
C PHE A 290 10.19 -13.20 12.39
N LEU A 291 9.42 -13.18 11.30
CA LEU A 291 7.96 -13.14 11.35
C LEU A 291 7.39 -14.36 12.10
N THR A 292 7.95 -15.55 11.92
CA THR A 292 7.51 -16.75 12.66
C THR A 292 7.76 -16.67 14.18
N LYS A 293 8.73 -15.86 14.63
CA LYS A 293 9.07 -15.67 16.05
C LYS A 293 8.10 -14.71 16.77
N LEU A 294 7.24 -14.00 16.05
CA LEU A 294 6.35 -12.98 16.59
C LEU A 294 5.11 -13.59 17.28
N LYS A 295 5.33 -14.36 18.36
CA LYS A 295 4.32 -15.15 19.07
C LYS A 295 3.14 -14.37 19.66
N LYS A 296 3.26 -13.03 19.79
CA LYS A 296 2.19 -12.15 20.32
C LYS A 296 1.11 -11.84 19.28
N TYR A 297 1.37 -12.14 18.02
CA TYR A 297 0.48 -11.81 16.92
C TYR A 297 -0.09 -13.06 16.29
N GLU A 298 -1.27 -12.88 15.73
CA GLU A 298 -1.84 -13.75 14.72
C GLU A 298 -1.33 -13.27 13.35
N PHE A 299 -0.88 -14.21 12.53
CA PHE A 299 -0.40 -13.97 11.19
C PHE A 299 -1.09 -14.94 10.24
N ILE A 300 -1.67 -14.40 9.18
CA ILE A 300 -2.30 -15.20 8.12
C ILE A 300 -1.78 -14.69 6.78
N GLU A 301 -1.24 -15.61 5.98
CA GLU A 301 -0.82 -15.33 4.61
C GLU A 301 -2.05 -15.26 3.68
N ILE A 302 -2.03 -14.31 2.75
CA ILE A 302 -3.05 -14.17 1.71
C ILE A 302 -2.59 -14.98 0.50
N ASN A 303 -3.45 -15.85 0.01
CA ASN A 303 -3.16 -16.66 -1.17
C ASN A 303 -3.42 -15.82 -2.42
N PRO A 304 -2.44 -15.65 -3.33
CA PRO A 304 -2.69 -15.08 -4.64
C PRO A 304 -3.77 -15.86 -5.41
N PRO A 305 -4.49 -15.21 -6.34
CA PRO A 305 -5.34 -15.94 -7.28
C PRO A 305 -4.52 -16.97 -8.06
N GLY A 306 -4.94 -18.24 -8.02
CA GLY A 306 -4.30 -19.33 -8.78
C GLY A 306 -3.27 -20.17 -8.01
N GLU A 307 -3.13 -19.95 -6.70
CA GLU A 307 -2.49 -20.87 -5.75
C GLU A 307 -3.54 -21.70 -4.98
#